data_AF-A0A969H555-F1
#
_entry.id   AF-A0A969H555-F1
#
_cell.length_a   1.000
_cell.length_b   1.000
_cell.length_c   1.000
_cell.angle_alpha   90.00
_cell.angle_beta   90.00
_cell.angle_gamma   90.00
#
_symmetry.space_group_name_H-M   'P 1'
#
loop_
_entity.id
_entity.type
_entity.pdbx_description
1 polymer ?
#
loop_
_entity_poly.entity_id
_entity_poly.type
_entity_poly.pdbx_seq_one_letter_code
_entity_poly.pdbx_strand_id
1 'polypeptide(L)'
;MAPWLLWGIARSSHEVMQLLEGIPAKAFKLGQGWRTGIVRLVATLETKIPGLSASLDLATLQVNQSLLSSDTMLQSDQYSACQQPTWIAGFLPDLIQQIEATTPSVSRFFAGAEVDALAPNRNWQSGSIQLQLGFEFVATDAIAFPDFAEASVEEGGEERGAIASDPSPQNAIDMAPCSTPSSDLSHLQIKFTHPDWLEKYSKTLLQQQIASNIQQLPTFRAAGEKNRNLSSQSLIPLIVKDACNLVDLLQTSPALSNQALQQAVELEALTHQLLWSFSRSSYEVVQLMGGIRVNLLQPERHWETGTLRLLARLNSKTPEQDWYLDIATRQPPQPHVFPLADDVIVQSHESHWCKQPNVLEQLEAKLMHQLEQVAPELHLFMSGTEAEISDARQQWHSGAIQLSIGFEFIPDLNYSNPDSYPG
;
A
#
# COMPACT_ATOMS: atom_id res chain seq x y z
N MET A 1 -0.48 -18.36 1.59
CA MET A 1 0.98 -18.22 1.76
C MET A 1 1.56 -17.12 0.89
N ALA A 2 1.41 -17.18 -0.44
CA ALA A 2 1.94 -16.18 -1.37
C ALA A 2 1.58 -14.72 -0.99
N PRO A 3 0.30 -14.36 -0.72
CA PRO A 3 -0.04 -12.99 -0.30
C PRO A 3 0.64 -12.57 1.01
N TRP A 4 0.78 -13.48 1.97
CA TRP A 4 1.44 -13.20 3.25
C TRP A 4 2.95 -12.99 3.07
N LEU A 5 3.60 -13.75 2.18
CA LEU A 5 5.02 -13.54 1.85
C LEU A 5 5.25 -12.19 1.18
N LEU A 6 4.44 -11.87 0.17
CA LEU A 6 4.52 -10.59 -0.52
C LEU A 6 4.30 -9.42 0.44
N TRP A 7 3.29 -9.52 1.32
CA TRP A 7 3.08 -8.55 2.39
C TRP A 7 4.27 -8.46 3.35
N GLY A 8 4.84 -9.60 3.76
CA GLY A 8 6.00 -9.65 4.64
C GLY A 8 7.24 -8.95 4.05
N ILE A 9 7.38 -8.99 2.73
CA ILE A 9 8.40 -8.24 1.99
C ILE A 9 8.01 -6.76 1.93
N ALA A 10 6.80 -6.43 1.44
CA ALA A 10 6.34 -5.05 1.28
C ALA A 10 6.37 -4.23 2.58
N ARG A 11 6.07 -4.85 3.72
CA ARG A 11 6.07 -4.17 5.02
C ARG A 11 7.45 -3.82 5.56
N SER A 12 8.54 -4.31 4.95
CA SER A 12 9.90 -4.09 5.47
C SER A 12 10.29 -2.62 5.42
N SER A 13 9.89 -1.91 4.38
CA SER A 13 9.95 -0.45 4.29
C SER A 13 9.11 0.09 3.15
N HIS A 14 8.88 1.40 3.15
CA HIS A 14 8.15 2.09 2.08
C HIS A 14 8.86 1.92 0.74
N GLU A 15 10.18 2.00 0.75
CA GLU A 15 11.02 1.87 -0.44
C GLU A 15 10.90 0.48 -1.08
N VAL A 16 10.86 -0.58 -0.28
CA VAL A 16 10.63 -1.95 -0.79
C VAL A 16 9.24 -2.09 -1.40
N MET A 17 8.20 -1.51 -0.78
CA MET A 17 6.86 -1.48 -1.34
C MET A 17 6.82 -0.77 -2.70
N GLN A 18 7.41 0.42 -2.81
CA GLN A 18 7.50 1.16 -4.08
C GLN A 18 8.22 0.35 -5.15
N LEU A 19 9.32 -0.34 -4.80
CA LEU A 19 10.00 -1.23 -5.74
C LEU A 19 9.11 -2.40 -6.18
N LEU A 20 8.30 -2.99 -5.30
CA LEU A 20 7.37 -4.07 -5.68
C LEU A 20 6.26 -3.58 -6.62
N GLU A 21 5.82 -2.32 -6.50
CA GLU A 21 4.87 -1.68 -7.41
C GLU A 21 5.52 -1.30 -8.75
N GLY A 22 6.80 -0.95 -8.70
CA GLY A 22 7.59 -0.50 -9.83
C GLY A 22 7.79 1.02 -9.82
N ILE A 23 9.03 1.45 -10.06
CA ILE A 23 9.41 2.87 -10.08
C ILE A 23 9.98 3.28 -11.44
N PRO A 24 9.77 4.54 -11.86
CA PRO A 24 10.51 5.12 -12.97
C PRO A 24 12.01 5.15 -12.68
N ALA A 25 12.79 4.57 -13.58
CA ALA A 25 14.24 4.48 -13.43
C ALA A 25 14.95 4.32 -14.78
N LYS A 26 16.27 4.45 -14.73
CA LYS A 26 17.19 4.15 -15.82
C LYS A 26 17.96 2.89 -15.47
N ALA A 27 18.15 2.01 -16.45
CA ALA A 27 18.96 0.81 -16.33
C ALA A 27 20.13 0.88 -17.33
N PHE A 28 21.36 0.70 -16.85
CA PHE A 28 22.56 0.59 -17.67
C PHE A 28 22.96 -0.87 -17.82
N LYS A 29 23.06 -1.34 -19.05
CA LYS A 29 23.65 -2.65 -19.38
C LYS A 29 24.87 -2.47 -20.26
N LEU A 30 25.92 -3.24 -19.99
CA LEU A 30 27.13 -3.21 -20.80
C LEU A 30 26.80 -3.55 -22.27
N GLY A 31 27.19 -2.67 -23.19
CA GLY A 31 26.91 -2.80 -24.61
C GLY A 31 25.54 -2.28 -25.08
N GLN A 32 24.59 -2.00 -24.17
CA GLN A 32 23.28 -1.42 -24.51
C GLN A 32 23.14 0.05 -24.05
N GLY A 33 23.97 0.50 -23.12
CA GLY A 33 23.89 1.85 -22.57
C GLY A 33 22.76 2.02 -21.56
N TRP A 34 22.45 3.28 -21.22
CA TRP A 34 21.33 3.63 -20.35
C TRP A 34 20.01 3.59 -21.12
N ARG A 35 18.99 2.98 -20.52
CA ARG A 35 17.60 3.00 -21.02
C ARG A 35 16.66 3.44 -19.92
N THR A 36 15.66 4.24 -20.26
CA THR A 36 14.60 4.66 -19.34
C THR A 36 13.44 3.66 -19.37
N GLY A 37 12.82 3.41 -18.23
CA GLY A 37 11.73 2.45 -18.08
C GLY A 37 11.22 2.36 -16.65
N ILE A 38 10.48 1.29 -16.37
CA ILE A 38 10.03 0.94 -15.03
C ILE A 38 10.90 -0.21 -14.50
N VAL A 39 11.44 -0.04 -13.30
CA VAL A 39 12.14 -1.07 -12.54
C VAL A 39 11.23 -1.58 -11.44
N ARG A 40 11.07 -2.90 -11.35
CA ARG A 40 10.28 -3.55 -10.29
C ARG A 40 11.12 -4.60 -9.56
N LEU A 41 11.01 -4.66 -8.24
CA LEU A 41 11.50 -5.77 -7.43
C LEU A 41 10.54 -6.94 -7.61
N VAL A 42 11.07 -8.06 -8.08
CA VAL A 42 10.33 -9.30 -8.28
C VAL A 42 10.62 -10.22 -7.10
N ALA A 43 9.57 -10.60 -6.37
CA ALA A 43 9.64 -11.61 -5.33
C ALA A 43 9.21 -12.95 -5.92
N THR A 44 10.16 -13.85 -6.14
CA THR A 44 9.94 -15.13 -6.80
C THR A 44 9.93 -16.26 -5.78
N LEU A 45 8.87 -17.07 -5.75
CA LEU A 45 8.84 -18.32 -5.01
C LEU A 45 9.25 -19.48 -5.92
N GLU A 46 10.48 -19.96 -5.74
CA GLU A 46 10.95 -21.18 -6.37
C GLU A 46 10.47 -22.40 -5.61
N THR A 47 9.95 -23.39 -6.33
CA THR A 47 9.58 -24.70 -5.79
C THR A 47 10.36 -25.78 -6.51
N LYS A 48 11.06 -26.63 -5.76
CA LYS A 48 11.86 -27.75 -6.26
C LYS A 48 11.37 -29.04 -5.63
N ILE A 49 10.76 -29.90 -6.44
CA ILE A 49 10.39 -31.28 -6.08
C ILE A 49 10.97 -32.26 -7.11
N PRO A 50 11.07 -33.57 -6.81
CA PRO A 50 11.61 -34.54 -7.76
C PRO A 50 10.94 -34.48 -9.15
N GLY A 51 11.71 -34.07 -10.16
CA GLY A 51 11.24 -33.96 -11.55
C GLY A 51 10.33 -32.78 -11.85
N LEU A 52 10.26 -31.75 -11.00
CA LEU A 52 9.60 -30.48 -11.28
C LEU A 52 10.33 -29.33 -10.57
N SER A 53 10.71 -28.31 -11.34
CA SER A 53 11.16 -27.02 -10.82
C SER A 53 10.24 -25.95 -11.38
N ALA A 54 9.63 -25.16 -10.51
CA ALA A 54 8.74 -24.07 -10.88
C ALA A 54 9.16 -22.79 -10.16
N SER A 55 8.89 -21.66 -10.79
CA SER A 55 9.19 -20.33 -10.28
C SER A 55 7.96 -19.46 -10.53
N LEU A 56 7.50 -18.78 -9.49
CA LEU A 56 6.29 -17.96 -9.51
C LEU A 56 6.61 -16.56 -8.96
N ASP A 57 6.38 -15.52 -9.76
CA ASP A 57 6.34 -14.15 -9.25
C ASP A 57 5.12 -14.00 -8.33
N LEU A 58 5.37 -13.65 -7.07
CA LEU A 58 4.33 -13.52 -6.05
C LEU A 58 3.35 -12.37 -6.33
N ALA A 59 3.77 -11.33 -7.06
CA ALA A 59 2.93 -10.16 -7.33
C ALA A 59 2.06 -10.36 -8.58
N THR A 60 2.62 -10.89 -9.67
CA THR A 60 1.89 -11.06 -10.95
C THR A 60 1.33 -12.46 -11.16
N LEU A 61 1.74 -13.43 -10.33
CA LEU A 61 1.46 -14.86 -10.50
C LEU A 61 1.96 -15.43 -11.84
N GLN A 62 2.89 -14.73 -12.50
CA GLN A 62 3.52 -15.19 -13.72
C GLN A 62 4.68 -16.15 -13.43
N VAL A 63 4.91 -17.06 -14.37
CA VAL A 63 6.02 -18.00 -14.33
C VAL A 63 7.16 -17.52 -15.25
N ASN A 64 8.40 -17.86 -14.90
CA ASN A 64 9.61 -17.62 -15.72
C ASN A 64 9.87 -16.16 -16.10
N GLN A 65 10.02 -15.28 -15.09
CA GLN A 65 10.39 -13.88 -15.36
C GLN A 65 11.89 -13.73 -15.66
N SER A 66 12.20 -12.85 -16.62
CA SER A 66 13.57 -12.51 -16.99
C SER A 66 14.10 -11.42 -16.06
N LEU A 67 14.86 -11.81 -15.04
CA LEU A 67 15.48 -10.88 -14.11
C LEU A 67 16.69 -10.19 -14.73
N LEU A 68 16.94 -8.96 -14.30
CA LEU A 68 18.16 -8.21 -14.58
C LEU A 68 19.37 -8.94 -14.02
N SER A 69 20.47 -8.90 -14.76
CA SER A 69 21.74 -9.43 -14.34
C SER A 69 22.39 -8.54 -13.27
N SER A 70 23.25 -9.13 -12.44
CA SER A 70 23.92 -8.42 -11.33
C SER A 70 24.86 -7.29 -11.78
N ASP A 71 25.29 -7.31 -13.04
CA ASP A 71 26.07 -6.28 -13.73
C ASP A 71 25.20 -5.22 -14.44
N THR A 72 23.94 -5.07 -14.03
CA THR A 72 23.11 -3.92 -14.42
C THR A 72 23.25 -2.83 -13.34
N MET A 73 23.40 -1.57 -13.76
CA MET A 73 23.26 -0.42 -12.85
C MET A 73 21.86 0.16 -12.94
N LEU A 74 21.34 0.61 -11.81
CA LEU A 74 20.06 1.31 -11.69
C LEU A 74 20.29 2.75 -11.26
N GLN A 75 19.49 3.67 -11.79
CA GLN A 75 19.41 5.05 -11.31
C GLN A 75 17.98 5.56 -11.38
N SER A 76 17.46 6.17 -10.31
CA SER A 76 16.14 6.79 -10.31
C SER A 76 16.20 8.18 -9.66
N ASP A 77 15.64 9.17 -10.34
CA ASP A 77 15.57 10.54 -9.82
C ASP A 77 14.50 10.66 -8.69
N GLN A 78 13.58 9.70 -8.60
CA GLN A 78 12.45 9.69 -7.67
C GLN A 78 12.65 8.78 -6.46
N TYR A 79 13.67 7.91 -6.47
CA TYR A 79 13.86 6.91 -5.43
C TYR A 79 15.22 7.05 -4.75
N SER A 80 15.19 7.39 -3.47
CA SER A 80 16.37 7.80 -2.68
C SER A 80 17.49 6.76 -2.68
N ALA A 81 17.18 5.46 -2.59
CA ALA A 81 18.20 4.42 -2.48
C ALA A 81 18.98 4.17 -3.78
N CYS A 82 18.53 4.72 -4.92
CA CYS A 82 19.28 4.66 -6.18
C CYS A 82 19.28 6.00 -6.95
N GLN A 83 19.30 7.14 -6.25
CA GLN A 83 19.52 8.45 -6.87
C GLN A 83 20.85 8.55 -7.61
N GLN A 84 21.87 7.88 -7.07
CA GLN A 84 23.14 7.67 -7.74
C GLN A 84 23.13 6.30 -8.46
N PRO A 85 23.90 6.16 -9.55
CA PRO A 85 24.05 4.88 -10.23
C PRO A 85 24.54 3.77 -9.27
N THR A 86 23.69 2.78 -9.01
CA THR A 86 23.95 1.69 -8.06
C THR A 86 23.90 0.34 -8.79
N TRP A 87 24.89 -0.52 -8.56
CA TRP A 87 24.92 -1.89 -9.10
C TRP A 87 23.94 -2.82 -8.39
N ILE A 88 23.21 -3.63 -9.15
CA ILE A 88 22.30 -4.65 -8.58
C ILE A 88 23.06 -5.61 -7.66
N ALA A 89 24.29 -5.98 -8.00
CA ALA A 89 25.13 -6.87 -7.20
C ALA A 89 25.32 -6.41 -5.74
N GLY A 90 25.35 -5.10 -5.48
CA GLY A 90 25.43 -4.54 -4.13
C GLY A 90 24.07 -4.23 -3.55
N PHE A 91 23.15 -3.72 -4.37
CA PHE A 91 21.85 -3.26 -3.91
C PHE A 91 20.93 -4.38 -3.41
N LEU A 92 20.89 -5.51 -4.13
CA LEU A 92 19.97 -6.60 -3.81
C LEU A 92 20.29 -7.29 -2.47
N PRO A 93 21.56 -7.62 -2.13
CA PRO A 93 21.90 -8.12 -0.80
C PRO A 93 21.48 -7.18 0.34
N ASP A 94 21.67 -5.87 0.18
CA ASP A 94 21.29 -4.89 1.20
C ASP A 94 19.77 -4.89 1.44
N LEU A 95 18.97 -4.99 0.36
CA LEU A 95 17.51 -5.13 0.48
C LEU A 95 17.09 -6.43 1.16
N ILE A 96 17.72 -7.57 0.80
CA ILE A 96 17.44 -8.86 1.46
C ILE A 96 17.74 -8.75 2.96
N GLN A 97 18.90 -8.19 3.32
CA GLN A 97 19.28 -8.01 4.71
C GLN A 97 18.28 -7.11 5.47
N GLN A 98 17.81 -6.04 4.83
CA GLN A 98 16.79 -5.16 5.40
C GLN A 98 15.46 -5.89 5.64
N ILE A 99 15.00 -6.69 4.67
CA ILE A 99 13.76 -7.48 4.79
C ILE A 99 13.90 -8.52 5.92
N GLU A 100 15.04 -9.21 6.02
CA GLU A 100 15.27 -10.18 7.09
C GLU A 100 15.31 -9.53 8.47
N ALA A 101 15.89 -8.34 8.58
CA ALA A 101 15.96 -7.59 9.84
C ALA A 101 14.60 -7.10 10.32
N THR A 102 13.71 -6.72 9.39
CA THR A 102 12.41 -6.10 9.71
C THR A 102 11.26 -7.10 9.73
N THR A 103 11.35 -8.18 8.95
CA THR A 103 10.37 -9.27 8.89
C THR A 103 11.04 -10.64 9.06
N PRO A 104 11.53 -10.98 10.27
CA PRO A 104 12.28 -12.23 10.49
C PRO A 104 11.52 -13.51 10.12
N SER A 105 10.18 -13.48 10.11
CA SER A 105 9.35 -14.63 9.70
C SER A 105 9.50 -15.01 8.21
N VAL A 106 10.01 -14.09 7.37
CA VAL A 106 10.28 -14.34 5.95
C VAL A 106 11.66 -14.98 5.74
N SER A 107 12.63 -14.79 6.64
CA SER A 107 14.02 -15.28 6.51
C SER A 107 14.14 -16.77 6.17
N ARG A 108 13.31 -17.62 6.79
CA ARG A 108 13.30 -19.06 6.54
C ARG A 108 13.04 -19.42 5.07
N PHE A 109 12.37 -18.55 4.32
CA PHE A 109 12.11 -18.79 2.90
C PHE A 109 13.30 -18.39 2.04
N PHE A 110 14.12 -17.39 2.42
CA PHE A 110 15.37 -17.10 1.72
C PHE A 110 16.37 -18.24 1.84
N ALA A 111 16.44 -18.87 3.02
CA ALA A 111 17.28 -20.05 3.26
C ALA A 111 16.77 -21.33 2.56
N GLY A 112 15.50 -21.34 2.14
CA GLY A 112 14.80 -22.54 1.68
C GLY A 112 14.08 -23.25 2.83
N ALA A 113 12.81 -23.57 2.63
CA ALA A 113 11.99 -24.32 3.57
C ALA A 113 11.59 -25.67 2.96
N GLU A 114 11.71 -26.74 3.74
CA GLU A 114 11.20 -28.06 3.37
C GLU A 114 9.66 -28.04 3.34
N VAL A 115 9.10 -28.65 2.31
CA VAL A 115 7.65 -28.79 2.15
C VAL A 115 7.32 -30.14 1.55
N ASP A 116 6.13 -30.64 1.88
CA ASP A 116 5.45 -31.64 1.06
C ASP A 116 4.53 -30.91 0.08
N ALA A 117 4.68 -31.21 -1.21
CA ALA A 117 3.86 -30.62 -2.26
C ALA A 117 3.12 -31.70 -3.04
N LEU A 118 1.93 -31.33 -3.52
CA LEU A 118 1.08 -32.16 -4.36
C LEU A 118 0.99 -31.52 -5.76
N ALA A 119 1.58 -32.18 -6.76
CA ALA A 119 1.42 -31.78 -8.15
C ALA A 119 0.24 -32.53 -8.79
N PRO A 120 -0.44 -31.97 -9.81
CA PRO A 120 -1.51 -32.67 -10.52
C PRO A 120 -1.08 -34.06 -10.98
N ASN A 121 -1.89 -35.08 -10.69
CA ASN A 121 -1.65 -36.48 -11.02
C ASN A 121 -0.39 -37.12 -10.38
N ARG A 122 0.14 -36.55 -9.30
CA ARG A 122 1.23 -37.13 -8.51
C ARG A 122 0.81 -37.34 -7.05
N ASN A 123 1.53 -38.21 -6.34
CA ASN A 123 1.41 -38.32 -4.89
C ASN A 123 2.12 -37.14 -4.20
N TRP A 124 1.91 -36.99 -2.89
CA TRP A 124 2.71 -36.08 -2.07
C TRP A 124 4.20 -36.39 -2.21
N GLN A 125 4.99 -35.35 -2.48
CA GLN A 125 6.44 -35.45 -2.62
C GLN A 125 7.09 -34.38 -1.75
N SER A 126 8.12 -34.77 -1.00
CA SER A 126 8.95 -33.82 -0.27
C SER A 126 9.85 -33.06 -1.24
N GLY A 127 10.06 -31.78 -0.96
CA GLY A 127 10.96 -30.91 -1.70
C GLY A 127 11.22 -29.62 -0.93
N SER A 128 11.56 -28.55 -1.64
CA SER A 128 11.83 -27.25 -1.04
C SER A 128 11.12 -26.11 -1.75
N ILE A 129 10.78 -25.09 -0.98
CA ILE A 129 10.41 -23.77 -1.48
C ILE A 129 11.47 -22.76 -1.05
N GLN A 130 11.84 -21.86 -1.95
CA GLN A 130 12.80 -20.80 -1.68
C GLN A 130 12.28 -19.49 -2.23
N LEU A 131 12.31 -18.45 -1.42
CA LEU A 131 12.06 -17.09 -1.86
C LEU A 131 13.37 -16.53 -2.46
N GLN A 132 13.28 -15.99 -3.66
CA GLN A 132 14.33 -15.23 -4.30
C GLN A 132 13.82 -13.83 -4.63
N LEU A 133 14.73 -12.86 -4.58
CA LEU A 133 14.46 -11.51 -5.05
C LEU A 133 15.32 -11.24 -6.28
N GLY A 134 14.79 -10.42 -7.18
CA GLY A 134 15.54 -9.87 -8.30
C GLY A 134 14.86 -8.62 -8.83
N PHE A 135 15.45 -7.97 -9.82
CA PHE A 135 14.82 -6.84 -10.47
C PHE A 135 14.39 -7.21 -11.87
N GLU A 136 13.24 -6.71 -12.32
CA GLU A 136 12.89 -6.66 -13.72
C GLU A 136 12.93 -5.21 -14.23
N PHE A 137 13.02 -5.05 -15.54
CA PHE A 137 12.99 -3.76 -16.19
C PHE A 137 12.15 -3.82 -17.46
N VAL A 138 11.17 -2.92 -17.55
CA VAL A 138 10.34 -2.72 -18.74
C VAL A 138 10.71 -1.36 -19.33
N ALA A 139 11.41 -1.36 -20.46
CA ALA A 139 11.80 -0.12 -21.13
C ALA A 139 10.56 0.64 -21.64
N THR A 140 10.55 1.97 -21.52
CA THR A 140 9.41 2.80 -21.97
C THR A 140 9.15 2.65 -23.47
N ASP A 141 10.20 2.55 -24.28
CA ASP A 141 10.05 2.35 -25.74
C ASP A 141 9.40 1.00 -26.11
N ALA A 142 9.33 0.05 -25.17
CA ALA A 142 8.65 -1.23 -25.36
C ALA A 142 7.16 -1.17 -25.01
N ILE A 143 6.71 -0.11 -24.33
CA ILE A 143 5.31 0.17 -24.08
C ILE A 143 4.77 0.91 -25.30
N ALA A 144 4.53 0.18 -26.38
CA ALA A 144 3.69 0.66 -27.46
C ALA A 144 2.29 0.80 -26.87
N PHE A 145 1.97 1.98 -26.32
CA PHE A 145 0.58 2.33 -26.08
C PHE A 145 -0.11 2.22 -27.44
N PRO A 146 -1.14 1.37 -27.61
CA PRO A 146 -1.97 1.46 -28.80
C PRO A 146 -2.44 2.91 -28.84
N ASP A 147 -2.04 3.58 -29.92
CA ASP A 147 -2.39 4.97 -30.19
C ASP A 147 -3.90 5.07 -29.99
N PHE A 148 -4.33 5.60 -28.85
CA PHE A 148 -5.68 6.09 -28.69
C PHE A 148 -5.68 7.33 -29.56
N ALA A 149 -5.79 7.10 -30.87
CA ALA A 149 -6.10 8.13 -31.82
C ALA A 149 -7.34 8.80 -31.23
N GLU A 150 -7.13 10.01 -30.69
CA GLU A 150 -8.19 10.96 -30.44
C GLU A 150 -8.98 10.95 -31.74
N ALA A 151 -10.13 10.29 -31.71
CA ALA A 151 -11.06 10.34 -32.81
C ALA A 151 -11.48 11.80 -32.85
N SER A 152 -10.79 12.57 -33.68
CA SER A 152 -11.21 13.87 -34.13
C SER A 152 -12.64 13.69 -34.62
N VAL A 153 -13.60 14.02 -33.77
CA VAL A 153 -14.99 14.10 -34.15
C VAL A 153 -15.03 15.26 -35.13
N GLU A 154 -14.95 14.94 -36.41
CA GLU A 154 -15.34 15.85 -37.47
C GLU A 154 -16.81 16.19 -37.21
N GLU A 155 -17.05 17.42 -36.74
CA GLU A 155 -18.37 18.02 -36.70
C GLU A 155 -18.91 18.13 -38.14
N GLY A 156 -19.50 17.05 -38.62
CA GLY A 156 -20.32 17.01 -39.82
C GLY A 156 -21.64 17.71 -39.55
N GLY A 157 -21.74 18.98 -39.95
CA GLY A 157 -23.00 19.68 -40.04
C GLY A 157 -23.91 19.04 -41.09
N GLU A 158 -25.03 18.47 -40.64
CA GLU A 158 -26.18 18.20 -41.49
C GLU A 158 -27.41 18.94 -40.94
N GLU A 159 -27.79 20.00 -41.66
CA GLU A 159 -29.13 20.55 -41.67
C GLU A 159 -30.13 19.48 -42.12
N ARG A 160 -31.21 19.26 -41.36
CA ARG A 160 -32.55 19.01 -41.92
C ARG A 160 -33.65 18.99 -40.86
N GLY A 161 -34.71 19.74 -41.16
CA GLY A 161 -36.07 19.20 -41.12
C GLY A 161 -36.89 19.53 -39.88
N ALA A 162 -37.58 20.66 -39.95
CA ALA A 162 -38.72 20.97 -39.10
C ALA A 162 -39.86 19.95 -39.29
N ILE A 163 -40.36 19.36 -38.20
CA ILE A 163 -41.73 18.88 -38.06
C ILE A 163 -42.24 19.26 -36.67
N ALA A 164 -43.41 19.87 -36.65
CA ALA A 164 -44.09 20.40 -35.50
C ALA A 164 -45.02 19.36 -34.82
N SER A 165 -45.27 19.64 -33.53
CA SER A 165 -46.49 19.33 -32.74
C SER A 165 -46.65 17.92 -32.15
N ASP A 166 -46.53 17.81 -30.81
CA ASP A 166 -47.68 17.67 -29.88
C ASP A 166 -47.23 17.77 -28.40
N PRO A 167 -47.96 18.46 -27.49
CA PRO A 167 -47.63 18.50 -26.07
C PRO A 167 -48.51 17.55 -25.25
N SER A 168 -47.90 16.55 -24.61
CA SER A 168 -48.50 15.80 -23.51
C SER A 168 -47.82 16.17 -22.19
N PRO A 169 -48.56 16.48 -21.11
CA PRO A 169 -47.96 16.87 -19.84
C PRO A 169 -47.64 15.62 -19.02
N GLN A 170 -46.36 15.25 -18.96
CA GLN A 170 -45.84 14.33 -17.95
C GLN A 170 -45.05 15.15 -16.92
N ASN A 171 -45.58 15.17 -15.70
CA ASN A 171 -44.88 15.63 -14.50
C ASN A 171 -43.66 14.71 -14.27
N ALA A 172 -42.51 15.10 -14.82
CA ALA A 172 -41.22 14.59 -14.40
C ALA A 172 -40.71 15.50 -13.27
N ILE A 173 -40.55 14.92 -12.09
CA ILE A 173 -39.74 15.50 -11.02
C ILE A 173 -38.30 15.47 -11.55
N ASP A 174 -37.81 16.64 -11.97
CA ASP A 174 -36.41 16.89 -12.31
C ASP A 174 -35.56 16.69 -11.05
N MET A 175 -35.18 15.44 -10.77
CA MET A 175 -33.95 15.18 -10.04
C MET A 175 -32.82 15.33 -11.04
N ALA A 176 -32.33 16.57 -11.17
CA ALA A 176 -31.06 16.84 -11.82
C ALA A 176 -30.02 15.87 -11.24
N PRO A 177 -29.31 15.09 -12.06
CA PRO A 177 -28.17 14.32 -11.58
C PRO A 177 -27.20 15.33 -10.97
N CYS A 178 -26.94 15.19 -9.68
CA CYS A 178 -25.90 15.93 -9.01
C CYS A 178 -24.59 15.57 -9.71
N SER A 179 -24.14 16.43 -10.63
CA SER A 179 -22.89 16.28 -11.34
C SER A 179 -21.78 16.26 -10.29
N THR A 180 -21.37 15.08 -9.85
CA THR A 180 -20.19 14.93 -9.01
C THR A 180 -19.03 15.47 -9.84
N PRO A 181 -18.39 16.57 -9.44
CA PRO A 181 -17.23 17.04 -10.16
C PRO A 181 -16.20 15.92 -10.09
N SER A 182 -15.90 15.30 -11.23
CA SER A 182 -14.71 14.46 -11.39
C SER A 182 -13.51 15.40 -11.37
N SER A 183 -13.26 16.01 -10.22
CA SER A 183 -12.09 16.86 -10.01
C SER A 183 -10.90 15.93 -10.07
N ASP A 184 -10.07 16.12 -11.09
CA ASP A 184 -8.77 15.47 -11.18
C ASP A 184 -7.94 15.89 -9.96
N LEU A 185 -7.77 14.96 -9.01
CA LEU A 185 -7.05 15.18 -7.76
C LEU A 185 -5.54 14.97 -7.90
N SER A 186 -5.05 14.57 -9.08
CA SER A 186 -3.65 14.17 -9.30
C SER A 186 -2.64 15.31 -9.12
N HIS A 187 -3.08 16.56 -9.27
CA HIS A 187 -2.23 17.75 -9.17
C HIS A 187 -2.30 18.48 -7.83
N LEU A 188 -3.12 18.00 -6.88
CA LEU A 188 -3.28 18.68 -5.59
C LEU A 188 -2.01 18.54 -4.75
N GLN A 189 -1.56 19.65 -4.18
CA GLN A 189 -0.49 19.67 -3.18
C GLN A 189 -1.05 20.13 -1.84
N ILE A 190 -0.50 19.57 -0.77
CA ILE A 190 -0.90 19.81 0.60
C ILE A 190 0.31 20.34 1.36
N LYS A 191 0.11 21.42 2.11
CA LYS A 191 1.12 22.00 2.99
C LYS A 191 0.53 22.14 4.39
N PHE A 192 1.03 21.35 5.32
CA PHE A 192 0.58 21.41 6.71
C PHE A 192 1.07 22.69 7.40
N THR A 193 0.18 23.39 8.08
CA THR A 193 0.47 24.71 8.67
C THR A 193 0.44 24.73 10.18
N HIS A 194 -0.17 23.73 10.84
CA HIS A 194 -0.29 23.70 12.29
C HIS A 194 1.06 23.31 12.96
N PRO A 195 1.71 24.21 13.73
CA PRO A 195 3.06 23.99 14.25
C PRO A 195 3.14 22.82 15.25
N ASP A 196 2.22 22.75 16.22
CA ASP A 196 2.25 21.66 17.21
C ASP A 196 1.99 20.28 16.59
N TRP A 197 1.18 20.22 15.52
CA TRP A 197 0.93 18.99 14.79
C TRP A 197 2.20 18.55 14.05
N LEU A 198 2.87 19.48 13.36
CA LEU A 198 4.14 19.23 12.67
C LEU A 198 5.23 18.71 13.63
N GLU A 199 5.35 19.30 14.83
CA GLU A 199 6.30 18.85 15.85
C GLU A 199 5.95 17.43 16.36
N LYS A 200 4.67 17.16 16.64
CA LYS A 200 4.23 15.82 17.07
C LYS A 200 4.47 14.78 15.98
N TYR A 201 4.18 15.13 14.73
CA TYR A 201 4.37 14.26 13.58
C TYR A 201 5.85 13.94 13.35
N SER A 202 6.72 14.96 13.34
CA SER A 202 8.17 14.78 13.17
C SER A 202 8.76 13.92 14.28
N LYS A 203 8.38 14.17 15.53
CA LYS A 203 8.80 13.37 16.68
C LYS A 203 8.34 11.91 16.57
N THR A 204 7.12 11.68 16.09
CA THR A 204 6.57 10.33 15.92
C THR A 204 7.35 9.56 14.85
N LEU A 205 7.59 10.17 13.69
CA LEU A 205 8.40 9.57 12.63
C LEU A 205 9.84 9.27 13.10
N LEU A 206 10.47 10.22 13.81
CA LEU A 206 11.80 10.05 14.37
C LEU A 206 11.86 8.86 15.34
N GLN A 207 10.88 8.75 16.25
CA GLN A 207 10.82 7.64 17.21
C GLN A 207 10.70 6.29 16.52
N GLN A 208 9.90 6.20 15.45
CA GLN A 208 9.77 4.97 14.67
C GLN A 208 11.05 4.59 13.94
N GLN A 209 11.70 5.57 13.30
CA GLN A 209 12.95 5.34 12.59
C GLN A 209 14.08 4.93 13.54
N ILE A 210 14.11 5.51 14.75
CA ILE A 210 15.03 5.07 15.81
C ILE A 210 14.71 3.63 16.22
N ALA A 211 13.43 3.30 16.47
CA ALA A 211 13.02 1.96 16.90
C ALA A 211 13.38 0.89 15.86
N SER A 212 13.19 1.17 14.56
CA SER A 212 13.56 0.25 13.48
C SER A 212 15.07 0.09 13.33
N ASN A 213 15.83 1.20 13.42
CA ASN A 213 17.29 1.16 13.24
C ASN A 213 18.03 0.58 14.45
N ILE A 214 17.51 0.74 15.67
CA ILE A 214 18.12 0.14 16.87
C ILE A 214 18.27 -1.38 16.74
N GLN A 215 17.30 -2.04 16.09
CA GLN A 215 17.35 -3.49 15.83
C GLN A 215 18.49 -3.89 14.88
N GLN A 216 18.98 -2.94 14.07
CA GLN A 216 20.05 -3.18 13.10
C GLN A 216 21.45 -2.90 13.66
N LEU A 217 21.55 -2.26 14.82
CA LEU A 217 22.82 -1.87 15.40
C LEU A 217 23.67 -3.10 15.77
N PRO A 218 24.95 -3.17 15.33
CA PRO A 218 25.83 -4.32 15.56
C PRO A 218 25.93 -4.74 17.03
N THR A 219 25.92 -3.79 17.96
CA THR A 219 26.01 -4.09 19.40
C THR A 219 24.78 -4.81 19.91
N PHE A 220 23.58 -4.43 19.44
CA PHE A 220 22.33 -5.10 19.81
C PHE A 220 22.23 -6.49 19.20
N ARG A 221 22.68 -6.67 17.94
CA ARG A 221 22.79 -7.98 17.32
C ARG A 221 23.78 -8.87 18.08
N ALA A 222 24.97 -8.37 18.37
CA ALA A 222 26.02 -9.09 19.08
C ALA A 222 25.66 -9.41 20.55
N ALA A 223 24.80 -8.62 21.18
CA ALA A 223 24.29 -8.88 22.53
C ALA A 223 23.16 -9.93 22.55
N GLY A 224 22.36 -10.02 21.48
CA GLY A 224 21.31 -11.03 21.32
C GLY A 224 21.84 -12.42 20.97
N GLU A 225 22.97 -12.49 20.25
CA GLU A 225 23.69 -13.73 20.01
C GLU A 225 24.31 -14.23 21.33
N LYS A 226 23.86 -15.40 21.81
CA LYS A 226 24.10 -16.03 23.13
C LYS A 226 25.56 -16.23 23.60
N ASN A 227 26.55 -15.54 23.05
CA ASN A 227 27.94 -16.00 23.11
C ASN A 227 29.03 -14.97 23.45
N ARG A 228 28.74 -13.89 24.19
CA ARG A 228 29.84 -13.03 24.68
C ARG A 228 29.70 -12.57 26.13
N ASN A 229 30.66 -13.00 26.96
CA ASN A 229 31.07 -12.36 28.21
C ASN A 229 31.74 -11.00 27.89
N LEU A 230 31.01 -10.06 27.29
CA LEU A 230 31.51 -8.68 27.15
C LEU A 230 31.39 -8.01 28.52
N SER A 231 32.49 -7.41 29.00
CA SER A 231 32.43 -6.60 30.21
C SER A 231 31.65 -5.31 29.92
N SER A 232 31.03 -4.73 30.95
CA SER A 232 30.36 -3.43 30.84
C SER A 232 31.29 -2.34 30.26
N GLN A 233 32.60 -2.43 30.54
CA GLN A 233 33.61 -1.52 30.01
C GLN A 233 33.85 -1.66 28.50
N SER A 234 33.70 -2.85 27.93
CA SER A 234 33.83 -3.06 26.48
C SER A 234 32.54 -2.75 25.71
N LEU A 235 31.39 -2.70 26.37
CA LEU A 235 30.10 -2.36 25.75
C LEU A 235 29.91 -0.87 25.52
N ILE A 236 30.36 -0.01 26.45
CA ILE A 236 30.22 1.45 26.35
C ILE A 236 30.73 2.01 25.00
N PRO A 237 31.97 1.73 24.55
CA PRO A 237 32.46 2.29 23.29
C PRO A 237 31.68 1.77 22.06
N LEU A 238 31.13 0.56 22.13
CA LEU A 238 30.31 -0.01 21.06
C LEU A 238 28.93 0.67 20.99
N ILE A 239 28.28 0.88 22.14
CA ILE A 239 27.01 1.61 22.23
C ILE A 239 27.19 3.06 21.76
N VAL A 240 28.28 3.73 22.17
CA VAL A 240 28.57 5.10 21.73
C VAL A 240 28.78 5.15 20.22
N LYS A 241 29.56 4.20 19.66
CA LYS A 241 29.76 4.11 18.21
C LYS A 241 28.43 3.91 17.47
N ASP A 242 27.59 3.01 17.95
CA ASP A 242 26.29 2.74 17.36
C ASP A 242 25.34 3.94 17.49
N ALA A 243 25.37 4.67 18.60
CA ALA A 243 24.62 5.91 18.77
C ALA A 243 25.10 7.00 17.81
N CYS A 244 26.42 7.16 17.60
CA CYS A 244 26.96 8.09 16.61
C CYS A 244 26.52 7.71 15.19
N ASN A 245 26.65 6.44 14.82
CA ASN A 245 26.19 5.95 13.51
C ASN A 245 24.69 6.20 13.31
N LEU A 246 23.88 5.98 14.35
CA LEU A 246 22.44 6.27 14.31
C LEU A 246 22.17 7.76 14.11
N VAL A 247 22.89 8.63 14.81
CA VAL A 247 22.76 10.09 14.63
C VAL A 247 23.13 10.50 13.20
N ASP A 248 24.23 9.98 12.66
CA ASP A 248 24.65 10.27 11.28
C ASP A 248 23.57 9.82 10.28
N LEU A 249 23.03 8.61 10.47
CA LEU A 249 21.97 8.04 9.62
C LEU A 249 20.70 8.90 9.68
N LEU A 250 20.29 9.34 10.88
CA LEU A 250 19.14 10.21 11.07
C LEU A 250 19.36 11.62 10.46
N GLN A 251 20.56 12.18 10.57
CA GLN A 251 20.89 13.49 10.01
C GLN A 251 20.90 13.48 8.47
N THR A 252 21.26 12.36 7.87
CA THR A 252 21.19 12.18 6.41
C THR A 252 19.78 11.90 5.89
N SER A 253 18.80 11.67 6.77
CA SER A 253 17.43 11.36 6.38
C SER A 253 16.65 12.63 6.02
N PRO A 254 16.34 12.87 4.74
CA PRO A 254 15.59 14.07 4.33
C PRO A 254 14.19 14.14 4.95
N ALA A 255 13.61 12.98 5.29
CA ALA A 255 12.28 12.85 5.90
C ALA A 255 12.16 13.50 7.29
N LEU A 256 13.28 13.73 7.99
CA LEU A 256 13.31 14.27 9.34
C LEU A 256 13.62 15.78 9.40
N SER A 257 13.90 16.41 8.26
CA SER A 257 14.07 17.85 8.24
C SER A 257 12.71 18.52 8.47
N ASN A 258 12.58 19.34 9.51
CA ASN A 258 11.38 20.16 9.72
C ASN A 258 11.05 21.02 8.49
N GLN A 259 12.05 21.38 7.67
CA GLN A 259 11.83 22.07 6.41
C GLN A 259 11.16 21.18 5.37
N ALA A 260 11.45 19.87 5.33
CA ALA A 260 10.80 18.93 4.43
C ALA A 260 9.32 18.74 4.79
N LEU A 261 8.98 18.76 6.09
CA LEU A 261 7.59 18.65 6.55
C LEU A 261 6.74 19.91 6.29
N GLN A 262 7.39 21.06 6.11
CA GLN A 262 6.75 22.33 5.73
C GLN A 262 6.68 22.54 4.22
N GLN A 263 7.28 21.64 3.43
CA GLN A 263 7.16 21.67 1.98
C GLN A 263 5.79 21.15 1.55
N ALA A 264 5.35 21.64 0.39
CA ALA A 264 4.18 21.10 -0.28
C ALA A 264 4.43 19.63 -0.65
N VAL A 265 3.51 18.76 -0.25
CA VAL A 265 3.51 17.33 -0.56
C VAL A 265 2.40 17.06 -1.56
N GLU A 266 2.69 16.32 -2.62
CA GLU A 266 1.65 15.88 -3.56
C GLU A 266 0.65 14.95 -2.86
N LEU A 267 -0.64 15.13 -3.12
CA LEU A 267 -1.70 14.31 -2.53
C LEU A 267 -1.48 12.81 -2.80
N GLU A 268 -0.98 12.47 -3.99
CA GLU A 268 -0.64 11.09 -4.32
C GLU A 268 0.45 10.53 -3.41
N ALA A 269 1.55 11.28 -3.20
CA ALA A 269 2.63 10.88 -2.32
C ALA A 269 2.16 10.72 -0.86
N LEU A 270 1.33 11.64 -0.37
CA LEU A 270 0.71 11.52 0.95
C LEU A 270 -0.18 10.28 1.04
N THR A 271 -0.99 10.01 0.02
CA THR A 271 -1.88 8.85 -0.04
C THR A 271 -1.10 7.54 -0.01
N HIS A 272 0.01 7.44 -0.75
CA HIS A 272 0.91 6.28 -0.70
C HIS A 272 1.54 6.10 0.67
N GLN A 273 1.99 7.19 1.30
CA GLN A 273 2.56 7.13 2.64
C GLN A 273 1.53 6.63 3.67
N LEU A 274 0.29 7.11 3.60
CA LEU A 274 -0.80 6.66 4.47
C LEU A 274 -1.13 5.18 4.20
N LEU A 275 -1.25 4.78 2.94
CA LEU A 275 -1.48 3.39 2.54
C LEU A 275 -0.40 2.46 3.09
N TRP A 276 0.87 2.86 2.99
CA TRP A 276 1.98 2.12 3.56
C TRP A 276 1.90 2.03 5.09
N SER A 277 1.51 3.11 5.75
CA SER A 277 1.35 3.17 7.20
C SER A 277 0.27 2.19 7.68
N PHE A 278 -0.82 2.04 6.92
CA PHE A 278 -1.79 0.98 7.14
C PHE A 278 -1.22 -0.41 6.84
N SER A 279 -0.57 -0.57 5.69
CA SER A 279 -0.16 -1.90 5.21
C SER A 279 0.91 -2.54 6.09
N ARG A 280 1.81 -1.74 6.66
CA ARG A 280 2.83 -2.22 7.60
C ARG A 280 2.29 -2.63 8.96
N SER A 281 1.06 -2.21 9.31
CA SER A 281 0.49 -2.44 10.64
C SER A 281 0.27 -3.93 10.92
N SER A 282 -0.46 -4.63 10.05
CA SER A 282 -0.71 -6.07 10.13
C SER A 282 -1.23 -6.61 8.80
N TYR A 283 -1.17 -7.92 8.61
CA TYR A 283 -1.69 -8.56 7.42
C TYR A 283 -3.21 -8.45 7.36
N GLU A 284 -3.87 -8.55 8.51
CA GLU A 284 -5.32 -8.45 8.63
C GLU A 284 -5.84 -7.07 8.23
N VAL A 285 -5.11 -5.99 8.53
CA VAL A 285 -5.44 -4.64 8.05
C VAL A 285 -5.38 -4.58 6.53
N VAL A 286 -4.35 -5.14 5.89
CA VAL A 286 -4.25 -5.19 4.42
C VAL A 286 -5.38 -5.99 3.81
N GLN A 287 -5.71 -7.16 4.38
CA GLN A 287 -6.85 -7.96 3.93
C GLN A 287 -8.15 -7.17 4.03
N LEU A 288 -8.39 -6.49 5.16
CA LEU A 288 -9.58 -5.68 5.35
C LEU A 288 -9.62 -4.50 4.38
N MET A 289 -8.51 -3.81 4.11
CA MET A 289 -8.46 -2.73 3.10
C MET A 289 -8.76 -3.23 1.68
N GLY A 290 -8.28 -4.43 1.34
CA GLY A 290 -8.62 -5.11 0.08
C GLY A 290 -10.04 -5.66 0.02
N GLY A 291 -10.71 -5.77 1.16
CA GLY A 291 -11.99 -6.44 1.33
C GLY A 291 -11.84 -7.93 1.58
N ILE A 292 -12.56 -8.44 2.58
CA ILE A 292 -12.63 -9.89 2.88
C ILE A 292 -14.07 -10.38 2.74
N ARG A 293 -14.24 -11.64 2.37
CA ARG A 293 -15.56 -12.28 2.39
C ARG A 293 -16.01 -12.53 3.81
N VAL A 294 -17.23 -12.10 4.13
CA VAL A 294 -17.84 -12.27 5.45
C VAL A 294 -19.29 -12.73 5.35
N ASN A 295 -19.74 -13.36 6.43
CA ASN A 295 -21.15 -13.37 6.80
C ASN A 295 -21.36 -12.29 7.86
N LEU A 296 -22.39 -11.48 7.66
CA LEU A 296 -22.73 -10.33 8.49
C LEU A 296 -24.15 -10.51 9.03
N LEU A 297 -24.34 -10.34 10.33
CA LEU A 297 -25.64 -10.36 10.98
C LEU A 297 -25.94 -8.96 11.55
N GLN A 298 -26.91 -8.27 10.94
CA GLN A 298 -27.43 -7.01 11.47
C GLN A 298 -28.56 -7.26 12.48
N PRO A 299 -28.84 -6.32 13.39
CA PRO A 299 -30.02 -6.36 14.23
C PRO A 299 -31.28 -6.57 13.39
N GLU A 300 -32.14 -7.51 13.81
CA GLU A 300 -33.43 -7.82 13.17
C GLU A 300 -33.34 -8.34 11.72
N ARG A 301 -32.13 -8.63 11.20
CA ARG A 301 -31.93 -9.22 9.88
C ARG A 301 -31.38 -10.64 9.98
N HIS A 302 -31.39 -11.33 8.84
CA HIS A 302 -30.74 -12.62 8.69
C HIS A 302 -29.24 -12.43 8.41
N TRP A 303 -28.50 -13.53 8.42
CA TRP A 303 -27.12 -13.53 7.92
C TRP A 303 -27.09 -13.16 6.44
N GLU A 304 -26.31 -12.16 6.10
CA GLU A 304 -26.04 -11.71 4.75
C GLU A 304 -24.57 -12.00 4.40
N THR A 305 -24.33 -12.56 3.22
CA THR A 305 -22.96 -12.77 2.72
C THR A 305 -22.56 -11.57 1.84
N GLY A 306 -21.31 -11.13 1.98
CA GLY A 306 -20.77 -10.05 1.18
C GLY A 306 -19.30 -9.81 1.46
N THR A 307 -18.83 -8.62 1.11
CA THR A 307 -17.46 -8.17 1.35
C THR A 307 -17.44 -7.10 2.43
N LEU A 308 -16.70 -7.34 3.51
CA LEU A 308 -16.39 -6.32 4.51
C LEU A 308 -15.07 -5.66 4.12
N ARG A 309 -15.05 -4.33 4.01
CA ARG A 309 -13.87 -3.56 3.68
C ARG A 309 -13.58 -2.50 4.73
N LEU A 310 -12.31 -2.35 5.10
CA LEU A 310 -11.82 -1.23 5.87
C LEU A 310 -11.69 -0.02 4.95
N LEU A 311 -12.55 0.97 5.15
CA LEU A 311 -12.52 2.24 4.44
C LEU A 311 -11.67 3.24 5.22
N ALA A 312 -10.45 3.48 4.74
CA ALA A 312 -9.60 4.57 5.19
C ALA A 312 -9.77 5.74 4.22
N ARG A 313 -10.38 6.83 4.69
CA ARG A 313 -10.76 7.98 3.87
C ARG A 313 -10.01 9.22 4.30
N LEU A 314 -9.26 9.83 3.38
CA LEU A 314 -8.74 11.17 3.55
C LEU A 314 -9.84 12.17 3.18
N ASN A 315 -10.17 13.05 4.11
CA ASN A 315 -11.15 14.11 3.91
C ASN A 315 -10.40 15.45 3.92
N SER A 316 -10.83 16.34 3.04
CA SER A 316 -10.43 17.73 3.03
C SER A 316 -11.64 18.62 3.09
N LYS A 317 -11.49 19.73 3.83
CA LYS A 317 -12.47 20.82 3.86
C LYS A 317 -11.78 22.14 3.59
N THR A 318 -12.16 22.81 2.51
CA THR A 318 -11.80 24.21 2.23
C THR A 318 -13.08 25.07 2.14
N PRO A 319 -12.98 26.41 2.18
CA PRO A 319 -14.12 27.28 1.94
C PRO A 319 -14.78 27.07 0.56
N GLU A 320 -14.02 26.68 -0.46
CA GLU A 320 -14.54 26.45 -1.81
C GLU A 320 -15.09 25.04 -2.02
N GLN A 321 -14.41 24.02 -1.47
CA GLN A 321 -14.69 22.63 -1.83
C GLN A 321 -14.32 21.64 -0.71
N ASP A 322 -15.21 20.66 -0.53
CA ASP A 322 -14.92 19.44 0.22
C ASP A 322 -14.59 18.30 -0.76
N TRP A 323 -13.58 17.50 -0.43
CA TRP A 323 -13.29 16.28 -1.17
C TRP A 323 -12.96 15.11 -0.24
N TYR A 324 -13.18 13.92 -0.79
CA TYR A 324 -13.02 12.65 -0.10
C TYR A 324 -12.24 11.70 -0.99
N LEU A 325 -11.24 11.03 -0.43
CA LEU A 325 -10.41 10.08 -1.14
C LEU A 325 -10.28 8.80 -0.32
N ASP A 326 -10.71 7.67 -0.87
CA ASP A 326 -10.39 6.36 -0.32
C ASP A 326 -8.91 6.07 -0.57
N ILE A 327 -8.14 5.87 0.51
CA ILE A 327 -6.69 5.63 0.47
C ILE A 327 -6.36 4.34 -0.30
N ALA A 328 -7.21 3.32 -0.22
CA ALA A 328 -6.97 2.03 -0.85
C ALA A 328 -7.19 2.08 -2.37
N THR A 329 -8.27 2.73 -2.80
CA THR A 329 -8.64 2.79 -4.22
C THR A 329 -8.14 4.04 -4.95
N ARG A 330 -7.72 5.07 -4.20
CA ARG A 330 -7.40 6.42 -4.70
C ARG A 330 -8.55 7.03 -5.50
N GLN A 331 -9.78 6.64 -5.18
CA GLN A 331 -10.99 7.15 -5.79
C GLN A 331 -11.88 7.77 -4.70
N PRO A 332 -12.79 8.67 -5.07
CA PRO A 332 -13.85 9.06 -4.17
C PRO A 332 -14.62 7.81 -3.70
N PRO A 333 -14.92 7.69 -2.40
CA PRO A 333 -15.70 6.56 -1.89
C PRO A 333 -17.07 6.54 -2.56
N GLN A 334 -17.48 5.36 -3.04
CA GLN A 334 -18.83 5.19 -3.57
C GLN A 334 -19.85 5.18 -2.42
N PRO A 335 -21.09 5.63 -2.64
CA PRO A 335 -22.15 5.50 -1.66
C PRO A 335 -22.53 4.02 -1.50
N HIS A 336 -21.87 3.34 -0.57
CA HIS A 336 -22.24 2.00 -0.10
C HIS A 336 -22.88 2.06 1.30
N VAL A 337 -23.28 0.91 1.86
CA VAL A 337 -23.87 0.82 3.20
C VAL A 337 -22.81 1.19 4.24
N PHE A 338 -22.71 2.48 4.53
CA PHE A 338 -21.81 3.08 5.51
C PHE A 338 -22.53 4.24 6.23
N PRO A 339 -22.41 4.34 7.57
CA PRO A 339 -21.73 3.42 8.49
C PRO A 339 -22.56 2.17 8.78
N LEU A 340 -21.88 1.06 9.08
CA LEU A 340 -22.52 -0.12 9.69
C LEU A 340 -22.85 0.17 11.16
N ALA A 341 -23.86 -0.50 11.73
CA ALA A 341 -24.15 -0.40 13.14
C ALA A 341 -23.09 -1.12 13.98
N ASP A 342 -22.75 -0.58 15.15
CA ASP A 342 -21.66 -1.07 16.01
C ASP A 342 -21.90 -2.49 16.53
N ASP A 343 -23.16 -2.90 16.67
CA ASP A 343 -23.59 -4.20 17.19
C ASP A 343 -23.70 -5.30 16.12
N VAL A 344 -23.32 -5.00 14.88
CA VAL A 344 -23.23 -5.96 13.79
C VAL A 344 -22.25 -7.08 14.14
N ILE A 345 -22.63 -8.34 13.89
CA ILE A 345 -21.75 -9.49 14.06
C ILE A 345 -21.15 -9.88 12.72
N VAL A 346 -19.83 -10.01 12.68
CA VAL A 346 -19.03 -10.38 11.50
C VAL A 346 -18.36 -11.72 11.72
N GLN A 347 -18.42 -12.58 10.71
CA GLN A 347 -17.64 -13.82 10.65
C GLN A 347 -16.99 -14.00 9.28
N SER A 348 -15.70 -14.32 9.24
CA SER A 348 -14.95 -14.62 8.01
C SER A 348 -14.09 -15.87 8.16
N HIS A 349 -13.97 -16.68 7.11
CA HIS A 349 -12.96 -17.74 7.08
C HIS A 349 -11.59 -17.24 6.59
N GLU A 350 -11.53 -16.04 6.03
CA GLU A 350 -10.34 -15.47 5.37
C GLU A 350 -9.47 -14.65 6.32
N SER A 351 -10.03 -14.16 7.45
CA SER A 351 -9.34 -13.31 8.42
C SER A 351 -9.26 -13.96 9.80
N HIS A 352 -8.09 -13.85 10.43
CA HIS A 352 -7.89 -14.31 11.81
C HIS A 352 -8.64 -13.44 12.84
N TRP A 353 -8.91 -12.17 12.53
CA TRP A 353 -9.57 -11.25 13.46
C TRP A 353 -11.06 -11.53 13.68
N CYS A 354 -11.71 -12.17 12.70
CA CYS A 354 -13.13 -12.52 12.73
C CYS A 354 -13.39 -13.98 12.31
N LYS A 355 -12.44 -14.89 12.57
CA LYS A 355 -12.62 -16.33 12.33
C LYS A 355 -13.81 -16.93 13.08
N GLN A 356 -14.03 -16.42 14.28
CA GLN A 356 -15.24 -16.64 15.07
C GLN A 356 -16.14 -15.39 14.96
N PRO A 357 -17.46 -15.54 15.13
CA PRO A 357 -18.38 -14.41 15.16
C PRO A 357 -17.90 -13.35 16.15
N ASN A 358 -17.70 -12.13 15.67
CA ASN A 358 -17.15 -11.03 16.43
C ASN A 358 -18.00 -9.78 16.18
N VAL A 359 -18.27 -8.99 17.22
CA VAL A 359 -19.00 -7.73 17.11
C VAL A 359 -18.12 -6.70 16.39
N LEU A 360 -18.70 -5.88 15.52
CA LEU A 360 -17.97 -4.90 14.72
C LEU A 360 -17.19 -3.92 15.59
N GLU A 361 -17.79 -3.42 16.68
CA GLU A 361 -17.12 -2.57 17.67
C GLU A 361 -15.83 -3.20 18.22
N GLN A 362 -15.82 -4.52 18.47
CA GLN A 362 -14.62 -5.21 18.94
C GLN A 362 -13.55 -5.35 17.84
N LEU A 363 -13.97 -5.46 16.58
CA LEU A 363 -13.06 -5.45 15.44
C LEU A 363 -12.43 -4.06 15.26
N GLU A 364 -13.23 -2.99 15.41
CA GLU A 364 -12.77 -1.60 15.40
C GLU A 364 -11.80 -1.32 16.54
N ALA A 365 -12.10 -1.76 17.76
CA ALA A 365 -11.19 -1.60 18.90
C ALA A 365 -9.85 -2.32 18.66
N LYS A 366 -9.87 -3.54 18.10
CA LYS A 366 -8.65 -4.27 17.73
C LYS A 366 -7.85 -3.52 16.66
N LEU A 367 -8.52 -3.00 15.64
CA LEU A 367 -7.92 -2.19 14.59
C LEU A 367 -7.24 -0.95 15.19
N MET A 368 -7.96 -0.15 15.96
CA MET A 368 -7.45 1.09 16.55
C MET A 368 -6.26 0.82 17.45
N HIS A 369 -6.34 -0.22 18.29
CA HIS A 369 -5.20 -0.64 19.11
C HIS A 369 -3.98 -1.03 18.26
N GLN A 370 -4.17 -1.77 17.17
CA GLN A 370 -3.08 -2.14 16.26
C GLN A 370 -2.43 -0.93 15.60
N LEU A 371 -3.24 0.03 15.13
CA LEU A 371 -2.75 1.26 14.50
C LEU A 371 -2.00 2.14 15.51
N GLU A 372 -2.49 2.27 16.74
CA GLU A 372 -1.80 3.02 17.80
C GLU A 372 -0.42 2.46 18.13
N GLN A 373 -0.27 1.13 18.12
CA GLN A 373 1.00 0.48 18.44
C GLN A 373 2.02 0.54 17.30
N VAL A 374 1.57 0.40 16.05
CA VAL A 374 2.49 0.20 14.90
C VAL A 374 2.59 1.42 13.99
N ALA A 375 1.54 2.23 13.91
CA ALA A 375 1.44 3.41 13.06
C ALA A 375 0.82 4.62 13.80
N PRO A 376 1.37 5.04 14.95
CA PRO A 376 0.85 6.16 15.75
C PRO A 376 0.68 7.49 14.98
N GLU A 377 1.41 7.69 13.88
CA GLU A 377 1.24 8.85 13.00
C GLU A 377 -0.16 8.92 12.39
N LEU A 378 -0.83 7.78 12.13
CA LEU A 378 -2.20 7.76 11.63
C LEU A 378 -3.17 8.42 12.63
N HIS A 379 -2.91 8.31 13.92
CA HIS A 379 -3.73 8.95 14.97
C HIS A 379 -3.68 10.49 14.91
N LEU A 380 -2.53 11.04 14.49
CA LEU A 380 -2.40 12.47 14.25
C LEU A 380 -3.26 12.93 13.07
N PHE A 381 -3.36 12.13 12.01
CA PHE A 381 -4.27 12.41 10.90
C PHE A 381 -5.74 12.22 11.28
N MET A 382 -6.06 11.26 12.14
CA MET A 382 -7.43 11.04 12.63
C MET A 382 -7.97 12.21 13.46
N SER A 383 -7.08 12.89 14.18
CA SER A 383 -7.42 14.11 14.93
C SER A 383 -7.71 15.32 14.04
N GLY A 384 -7.29 15.27 12.77
CA GLY A 384 -7.34 16.38 11.84
C GLY A 384 -6.21 17.41 12.07
N THR A 385 -5.86 18.14 11.01
CA THR A 385 -4.89 19.24 11.07
C THR A 385 -5.22 20.31 10.05
N GLU A 386 -4.84 21.55 10.36
CA GLU A 386 -4.87 22.66 9.41
C GLU A 386 -3.83 22.45 8.30
N ALA A 387 -4.22 22.79 7.07
CA ALA A 387 -3.36 22.74 5.90
C ALA A 387 -3.73 23.83 4.90
N GLU A 388 -2.77 24.22 4.06
CA GLU A 388 -3.01 24.89 2.80
C GLU A 388 -3.07 23.84 1.69
N ILE A 389 -4.05 23.94 0.80
CA ILE A 389 -4.29 22.97 -0.27
C ILE A 389 -4.28 23.74 -1.59
N SER A 390 -3.44 23.31 -2.53
CA SER A 390 -3.39 23.91 -3.85
C SER A 390 -4.47 23.31 -4.74
N ASP A 391 -5.15 24.15 -5.53
CA ASP A 391 -6.04 23.68 -6.60
C ASP A 391 -5.27 23.38 -7.90
N ALA A 392 -5.99 22.95 -8.95
CA ALA A 392 -5.41 22.69 -10.27
C ALA A 392 -4.75 23.93 -10.92
N ARG A 393 -5.02 25.14 -10.42
CA ARG A 393 -4.43 26.41 -10.85
C ARG A 393 -3.28 26.87 -9.93
N GLN A 394 -2.85 26.02 -8.99
CA GLN A 394 -1.82 26.31 -8.00
C GLN A 394 -2.19 27.48 -7.07
N GLN A 395 -3.48 27.74 -6.87
CA GLN A 395 -3.94 28.68 -5.84
C GLN A 395 -4.08 27.95 -4.51
N TRP A 396 -3.52 28.53 -3.46
CA TRP A 396 -3.52 27.95 -2.11
C TRP A 396 -4.73 28.41 -1.31
N HIS A 397 -5.48 27.44 -0.82
CA HIS A 397 -6.66 27.66 0.01
C HIS A 397 -6.43 27.09 1.40
N SER A 398 -6.77 27.85 2.44
CA SER A 398 -6.71 27.34 3.81
C SER A 398 -7.83 26.34 4.04
N GLY A 399 -7.52 25.22 4.70
CA GLY A 399 -8.47 24.17 4.97
C GLY A 399 -8.00 23.24 6.08
N ALA A 400 -8.65 22.08 6.17
CA ALA A 400 -8.28 21.02 7.10
C ALA A 400 -8.23 19.67 6.39
N ILE A 401 -7.24 18.86 6.77
CA ILE A 401 -7.09 17.46 6.34
C ILE A 401 -7.36 16.55 7.54
N GLN A 402 -8.17 15.52 7.34
CA GLN A 402 -8.48 14.53 8.36
C GLN A 402 -8.60 13.13 7.76
N LEU A 403 -8.01 12.13 8.42
CA LEU A 403 -8.23 10.72 8.12
C LEU A 403 -9.44 10.20 8.91
N SER A 404 -10.39 9.58 8.22
CA SER A 404 -11.49 8.84 8.84
C SER A 404 -11.34 7.36 8.52
N ILE A 405 -11.62 6.51 9.50
CA ILE A 405 -11.50 5.06 9.37
C ILE A 405 -12.85 4.46 9.79
N GLY A 406 -13.34 3.48 9.04
CA GLY A 406 -14.51 2.71 9.42
C GLY A 406 -14.70 1.51 8.49
N PHE A 407 -15.72 0.71 8.75
CA PHE A 407 -16.03 -0.44 7.91
C PHE A 407 -17.23 -0.19 7.02
N GLU A 408 -17.14 -0.64 5.78
CA GLU A 408 -18.27 -0.72 4.86
C GLU A 408 -18.55 -2.17 4.47
N PHE A 409 -19.80 -2.45 4.14
CA PHE A 409 -20.24 -3.75 3.65
C PHE A 409 -20.79 -3.62 2.24
N ILE A 410 -20.29 -4.48 1.36
CA ILE A 410 -20.74 -4.60 -0.03
C ILE A 410 -21.45 -5.96 -0.14
N PRO A 411 -22.80 -6.00 -0.15
CA PRO A 411 -23.54 -7.25 -0.22
C PRO A 411 -23.26 -7.96 -1.55
N ASP A 412 -23.22 -9.30 -1.53
CA ASP A 412 -23.21 -10.04 -2.78
C ASP A 412 -24.53 -9.82 -3.51
N LEU A 413 -24.48 -9.20 -4.69
CA LEU A 413 -25.66 -8.96 -5.55
C LEU A 413 -26.29 -10.25 -6.12
N ASN A 414 -25.82 -11.41 -5.66
CA ASN A 414 -26.28 -12.73 -6.09
C ASN A 414 -26.97 -13.41 -4.92
N TYR A 415 -28.29 -13.25 -4.82
CA TYR A 415 -29.28 -14.33 -4.64
C TYR A 415 -30.65 -13.67 -4.49
N SER A 416 -31.15 -13.06 -5.58
CA SER A 416 -32.58 -13.18 -5.86
C SER A 416 -32.83 -14.67 -6.02
N ASN A 417 -33.10 -15.37 -4.92
CA ASN A 417 -33.48 -16.78 -4.95
C ASN A 417 -34.83 -16.85 -5.66
N PRO A 418 -34.93 -17.33 -6.92
CA PRO A 418 -36.23 -17.45 -7.58
C PRO A 418 -37.09 -18.57 -6.96
N ASP A 419 -36.54 -19.34 -6.00
CA ASP A 419 -37.17 -20.55 -5.46
C ASP A 419 -37.78 -20.38 -4.06
N SER A 420 -38.04 -19.16 -3.57
CA SER A 420 -38.98 -18.99 -2.45
C SER A 420 -40.42 -19.17 -2.94
N TYR A 421 -40.78 -20.40 -3.27
CA TYR A 421 -42.17 -20.85 -3.35
C TYR A 421 -42.81 -20.76 -1.96
N PRO A 422 -44.04 -20.23 -1.82
CA PRO A 422 -44.78 -20.32 -0.57
C PRO A 422 -45.19 -21.78 -0.36
N GLY A 423 -44.69 -22.38 0.72
CA GLY A 423 -45.23 -23.59 1.33
C GLY A 423 -46.21 -23.23 2.43
#